data_AF-A0A8J6UIK1-F1
#
_entry.id   AF-A0A8J6UIK1-F1
#
_cell.length_a   1.000
_cell.length_b   1.000
_cell.length_c   1.000
_cell.angle_alpha   90.00
_cell.angle_beta   90.00
_cell.angle_gamma   90.00
#
_symmetry.space_group_name_H-M   'P 1'
#
loop_
_entity.id
_entity.type
_entity.pdbx_description
1 polymer ?
#
loop_
_entity_poly.entity_id
_entity_poly.type
_entity_poly.pdbx_seq_one_letter_code
_entity_poly.pdbx_strand_id
1 'polypeptide(L)'
;MMKKTINAMILVALVLLLAGCASRPSVQSFSRTDASLAHIQAVAVLPFEGSDTAPRVREFAMTQVLAQGLFDVIDKGRVDSFLAQEAIAPGTPLDAPTLRRLGQIINVQAFMLGSVEQGSDARGSAVYPEISMTLRLIDAETGVLLWQASGRGSGYSLADRLFGLAPKDHFQVTMDLLARLLATMG
;
A
#
# COMPACT_ATOMS: atom_id res chain seq x y z
N MET A 1 -35.82 -12.49 -41.69
CA MET A 1 -35.34 -12.66 -40.30
C MET A 1 -33.81 -12.75 -40.18
N MET A 2 -33.09 -13.42 -41.08
CA MET A 2 -31.62 -13.63 -41.00
C MET A 2 -30.74 -12.36 -40.94
N LYS A 3 -31.10 -11.25 -41.60
CA LYS A 3 -30.31 -9.99 -41.52
C LYS A 3 -30.35 -9.34 -40.13
N LYS A 4 -31.44 -9.51 -39.38
CA LYS A 4 -31.57 -8.96 -38.01
C LYS A 4 -30.70 -9.74 -37.01
N THR A 5 -30.59 -11.06 -37.18
CA THR A 5 -29.74 -11.90 -36.33
C THR A 5 -28.25 -11.67 -36.61
N ILE A 6 -27.86 -11.40 -37.86
CA ILE A 6 -26.48 -11.04 -38.24
C ILE A 6 -26.10 -9.67 -37.66
N ASN A 7 -26.96 -8.65 -37.78
CA ASN A 7 -26.67 -7.33 -37.19
C ASN A 7 -26.58 -7.38 -35.66
N ALA A 8 -27.41 -8.19 -35.00
CA ALA A 8 -27.32 -8.40 -33.56
C ALA A 8 -26.00 -9.09 -33.16
N MET A 9 -25.54 -10.05 -33.95
CA MET A 9 -24.28 -10.77 -33.70
C MET A 9 -23.05 -9.87 -33.89
N ILE A 10 -23.08 -8.95 -34.87
CA ILE A 10 -22.01 -7.94 -35.09
C ILE A 10 -21.98 -6.93 -33.93
N LEU A 11 -23.14 -6.49 -33.44
CA LEU A 11 -23.23 -5.56 -32.31
C LEU A 11 -22.66 -6.19 -31.03
N VAL A 12 -22.96 -7.46 -30.77
CA VAL A 12 -22.43 -8.22 -29.62
C VAL A 12 -20.92 -8.42 -29.75
N ALA A 13 -20.42 -8.76 -30.93
CA ALA A 13 -18.98 -8.89 -31.18
C ALA A 13 -18.22 -7.56 -30.98
N LEU A 14 -18.82 -6.43 -31.40
CA LEU A 14 -18.25 -5.10 -31.20
C LEU A 14 -18.21 -4.70 -29.71
N VAL A 15 -19.22 -5.08 -28.92
CA VAL A 15 -19.24 -4.86 -27.47
C VAL A 15 -18.18 -5.70 -26.75
N LEU A 16 -17.96 -6.95 -27.18
CA LEU A 16 -16.90 -7.82 -26.64
C LEU A 16 -15.49 -7.32 -26.94
N LEU A 17 -15.27 -6.69 -28.09
CA LEU A 17 -13.97 -6.11 -28.47
C LEU A 17 -13.62 -4.84 -27.66
N LEU A 18 -14.61 -4.15 -27.08
CA LEU A 18 -14.40 -2.94 -26.26
C LEU A 18 -14.07 -3.23 -24.79
N ALA A 19 -14.13 -4.49 -24.34
CA ALA A 19 -13.88 -4.88 -22.94
C ALA A 19 -12.39 -5.08 -22.59
N GLY A 20 -11.46 -4.80 -23.52
CA GLY A 20 -10.08 -5.31 -23.46
C GLY A 20 -9.00 -4.47 -22.75
N CYS A 21 -9.23 -3.22 -22.34
CA CYS A 21 -8.17 -2.37 -21.79
C CYS A 21 -8.41 -1.98 -20.32
N ALA A 22 -8.43 -2.97 -19.43
CA ALA A 22 -8.26 -2.71 -18.01
C ALA A 22 -6.76 -2.59 -17.71
N SER A 23 -6.20 -1.37 -17.77
CA SER A 23 -4.89 -1.07 -17.22
C SER A 23 -4.92 -1.36 -15.72
N ARG A 24 -4.42 -2.53 -15.31
CA ARG A 24 -4.30 -2.86 -13.88
C ARG A 24 -3.46 -1.79 -13.20
N PRO A 25 -3.89 -1.25 -12.04
CA PRO A 25 -3.02 -0.47 -11.17
C PRO A 25 -1.78 -1.32 -10.87
N SER A 26 -0.60 -0.80 -11.20
CA SER A 26 0.67 -1.53 -11.11
C SER A 26 1.11 -1.62 -9.65
N VAL A 27 0.56 -2.59 -8.92
CA VAL A 27 1.19 -3.06 -7.68
C VAL A 27 2.20 -4.13 -8.08
N GLN A 28 3.44 -3.94 -7.63
CA GLN A 28 4.49 -4.95 -7.69
C GLN A 28 4.77 -5.42 -6.27
N SER A 29 4.89 -6.72 -6.08
CA SER A 29 5.18 -7.30 -4.77
C SER A 29 6.24 -8.37 -4.87
N PHE A 30 6.95 -8.55 -3.76
CA PHE A 30 7.90 -9.60 -3.52
C PHE A 30 7.54 -10.22 -2.17
N SER A 31 7.39 -11.54 -2.15
CA SER A 31 7.24 -12.33 -0.94
C SER A 31 8.33 -13.38 -0.91
N ARG A 32 8.96 -13.54 0.25
CA ARG A 32 10.03 -14.50 0.45
C ARG A 32 9.43 -15.89 0.67
N THR A 33 9.56 -16.77 -0.32
CA THR A 33 8.98 -18.13 -0.32
C THR A 33 9.49 -19.02 0.82
N ASP A 34 10.72 -18.78 1.30
CA ASP A 34 11.43 -19.56 2.32
C ASP A 34 11.24 -19.06 3.76
N ALA A 35 10.64 -17.87 3.94
CA ALA A 35 10.36 -17.32 5.26
C ALA A 35 8.85 -17.35 5.52
N SER A 36 8.39 -18.27 6.36
CA SER A 36 6.97 -18.32 6.70
C SER A 36 6.60 -17.05 7.48
N LEU A 37 5.56 -16.33 7.05
CA LEU A 37 4.98 -15.25 7.86
C LEU A 37 4.22 -15.77 9.10
N ALA A 38 4.10 -17.10 9.24
CA ALA A 38 3.32 -17.76 10.27
C ALA A 38 3.82 -17.53 11.71
N HIS A 39 5.10 -17.17 11.90
CA HIS A 39 5.63 -16.83 13.23
C HIS A 39 5.42 -15.36 13.61
N ILE A 40 4.99 -14.51 12.67
CA ILE A 40 4.77 -13.10 12.93
C ILE A 40 3.37 -12.90 13.50
N GLN A 41 3.29 -12.56 14.79
CA GLN A 41 2.02 -12.25 15.46
C GLN A 41 1.85 -10.75 15.68
N ALA A 42 2.93 -10.08 16.10
CA ALA A 42 2.94 -8.65 16.40
C ALA A 42 4.03 -7.93 15.58
N VAL A 43 3.64 -6.79 15.02
CA VAL A 43 4.52 -5.91 14.24
C VAL A 43 4.59 -4.52 14.83
N ALA A 44 5.74 -3.88 14.67
CA ALA A 44 5.89 -2.45 14.92
C ALA A 44 5.98 -1.69 13.60
N VAL A 45 5.13 -0.66 13.42
CA VAL A 45 5.19 0.19 12.24
C VAL A 45 6.12 1.36 12.53
N LEU A 46 7.26 1.40 11.84
CA LEU A 46 8.23 2.50 11.97
C LEU A 46 7.70 3.78 11.32
N PRO A 47 8.25 4.96 11.65
CA PRO A 47 7.93 6.20 10.95
C PRO A 47 8.13 6.04 9.44
N PHE A 48 7.09 6.36 8.66
CA PHE A 48 7.18 6.32 7.20
C PHE A 48 8.00 7.50 6.69
N GLU A 49 8.78 7.25 5.64
CA GLU A 49 9.56 8.24 4.91
C GLU A 49 8.74 8.92 3.82
N GLY A 50 9.21 10.09 3.35
CA GLY A 50 8.67 10.78 2.18
C GLY A 50 7.92 12.06 2.52
N SER A 51 6.79 12.29 1.85
CA SER A 51 5.96 13.49 1.95
C SER A 51 5.47 13.80 3.38
N ASP A 52 4.99 15.03 3.59
CA ASP A 52 4.38 15.51 4.83
C ASP A 52 3.19 14.67 5.33
N THR A 53 2.58 13.88 4.44
CA THR A 53 1.48 12.98 4.78
C THR A 53 1.92 11.60 5.28
N ALA A 54 3.20 11.24 5.16
CA ALA A 54 3.73 9.94 5.59
C ALA A 54 3.33 9.56 7.03
N PRO A 55 3.35 10.48 8.04
CA PRO A 55 2.87 10.16 9.38
C PRO A 55 1.40 9.77 9.43
N ARG A 56 0.54 10.41 8.63
CA ARG A 56 -0.88 10.06 8.55
C ARG A 56 -1.11 8.74 7.81
N VAL A 57 -0.35 8.48 6.75
CA VAL A 57 -0.39 7.21 6.03
C VAL A 57 0.08 6.04 6.91
N ARG A 58 1.04 6.26 7.81
CA ARG A 58 1.43 5.28 8.85
C ARG A 58 0.23 4.89 9.71
N GLU A 59 -0.56 5.84 10.21
CA GLU A 59 -1.77 5.55 11.00
C GLU A 59 -2.80 4.72 10.22
N PHE A 60 -2.97 5.06 8.94
CA PHE A 60 -3.87 4.31 8.05
C PHE A 60 -3.36 2.90 7.80
N ALA A 61 -2.04 2.71 7.63
CA ALA A 61 -1.44 1.40 7.50
C ALA A 61 -1.66 0.56 8.77
N MET A 62 -1.40 1.12 9.95
CA MET A 62 -1.66 0.46 11.24
C MET A 62 -3.13 0.03 11.36
N THR A 63 -4.06 0.95 11.02
CA THR A 63 -5.50 0.67 11.03
C THR A 63 -5.86 -0.45 10.06
N GLN A 64 -5.30 -0.47 8.86
CA GLN A 64 -5.58 -1.51 7.86
C GLN A 64 -5.01 -2.87 8.24
N VAL A 65 -3.80 -2.92 8.79
CA VAL A 65 -3.19 -4.16 9.29
C VAL A 65 -4.07 -4.80 10.36
N LEU A 66 -4.54 -4.00 11.32
CA LEU A 66 -5.46 -4.44 12.37
C LEU A 66 -6.84 -4.84 11.81
N ALA A 67 -7.43 -4.02 10.95
CA ALA A 67 -8.76 -4.25 10.40
C ALA A 67 -8.83 -5.50 9.51
N GLN A 68 -7.73 -5.84 8.84
CA GLN A 68 -7.63 -7.06 8.02
C GLN A 68 -7.19 -8.29 8.84
N GLY A 69 -6.87 -8.12 10.13
CA GLY A 69 -6.42 -9.21 10.99
C GLY A 69 -5.10 -9.83 10.57
N LEU A 70 -4.23 -9.05 9.90
CA LEU A 70 -2.93 -9.55 9.42
C LEU A 70 -1.98 -9.80 10.58
N PHE A 71 -1.83 -8.81 11.46
CA PHE A 71 -0.98 -8.85 12.65
C PHE A 71 -1.55 -7.96 13.75
N ASP A 72 -1.16 -8.23 15.00
CA ASP A 72 -1.24 -7.24 16.05
C ASP A 72 -0.24 -6.11 15.78
N VAL A 73 -0.59 -4.90 16.19
CA VAL A 73 0.24 -3.71 15.97
C VAL A 73 0.57 -3.05 17.30
N ILE A 74 1.86 -2.84 17.56
CA ILE A 74 2.31 -2.09 18.73
C ILE A 74 2.04 -0.60 18.55
N ASP A 75 1.58 0.05 19.63
CA ASP A 75 1.37 1.49 19.65
C ASP A 75 2.61 2.26 19.19
N LYS A 76 2.38 3.23 18.30
CA LYS A 76 3.42 4.06 17.71
C LYS A 76 4.18 4.89 18.74
N GLY A 77 3.54 5.29 19.85
CA GLY A 77 4.19 6.06 20.91
C GLY A 77 5.32 5.28 21.58
N ARG A 78 5.19 3.94 21.72
CA ARG A 78 6.28 3.09 22.22
C ARG A 78 7.46 3.05 21.25
N VAL A 79 7.18 2.93 19.95
CA VAL A 79 8.19 2.95 18.88
C VAL A 79 8.90 4.30 18.85
N ASP A 80 8.14 5.39 18.82
CA ASP A 80 8.65 6.75 18.67
C ASP A 80 9.46 7.16 19.92
N SER A 81 9.04 6.74 21.12
CA SER A 81 9.80 6.98 22.36
C SER A 81 11.15 6.27 22.37
N PHE A 82 11.21 5.03 21.88
CA PHE A 82 12.48 4.31 21.77
C PHE A 82 13.43 5.01 20.78
N LEU A 83 12.93 5.36 19.60
CA LEU A 83 13.74 6.04 18.59
C LEU A 83 14.28 7.38 19.12
N ALA A 84 13.45 8.13 19.85
CA ALA A 84 13.88 9.37 20.50
C ALA A 84 14.96 9.16 21.57
N GLN A 85 14.85 8.10 22.38
CA GLN A 85 15.85 7.77 23.43
C GLN A 85 17.21 7.38 22.83
N GLU A 86 17.20 6.66 21.72
CA GLU A 86 18.42 6.26 20.99
C GLU A 86 18.96 7.36 20.06
N ALA A 87 18.37 8.57 20.10
CA ALA A 87 18.70 9.70 19.22
C ALA A 87 18.63 9.35 17.72
N ILE A 88 17.72 8.44 17.34
CA ILE A 88 17.49 8.02 15.97
C ILE A 88 16.41 8.91 15.37
N ALA A 89 16.76 9.63 14.31
CA ALA A 89 15.78 10.44 13.58
C ALA A 89 14.77 9.53 12.85
N PRO A 90 13.47 9.89 12.82
CA PRO A 90 12.47 9.20 12.01
C PRO A 90 12.90 9.05 10.54
N GLY A 91 12.71 7.88 9.96
CA GLY A 91 13.13 7.58 8.57
C GLY A 91 14.62 7.33 8.40
N THR A 92 15.40 7.28 9.47
CA THR A 92 16.80 6.83 9.41
C THR A 92 16.83 5.33 9.12
N PRO A 93 17.62 4.86 8.13
CA PRO A 93 17.83 3.44 7.93
C PRO A 93 18.41 2.79 9.20
N LEU A 94 17.73 1.76 9.69
CA LEU A 94 18.17 0.99 10.84
C LEU A 94 19.00 -0.20 10.39
N ASP A 95 20.13 -0.44 11.04
CA ASP A 95 20.91 -1.65 10.84
C ASP A 95 20.27 -2.86 11.56
N ALA A 96 20.65 -4.07 11.15
CA ALA A 96 20.09 -5.30 11.73
C ALA A 96 20.30 -5.41 13.26
N PRO A 97 21.46 -5.02 13.85
CA PRO A 97 21.62 -4.98 15.30
C PRO A 97 20.63 -4.07 16.02
N THR A 98 20.37 -2.87 15.48
CA THR A 98 19.42 -1.91 16.08
C THR A 98 17.99 -2.42 15.96
N LEU A 99 17.60 -2.95 14.80
CA LEU A 99 16.28 -3.58 14.61
C LEU A 99 16.06 -4.73 15.60
N ARG A 100 17.06 -5.61 15.77
CA ARG A 100 16.98 -6.72 16.73
C ARG A 100 16.81 -6.25 18.16
N ARG A 101 17.61 -5.26 18.59
CA ARG A 101 17.51 -4.68 19.93
C ARG A 101 16.15 -4.06 20.16
N LEU A 102 15.67 -3.26 19.21
CA LEU A 102 14.34 -2.67 19.27
C LEU A 102 13.28 -3.75 19.38
N GLY A 103 13.34 -4.79 18.53
CA GLY A 103 12.38 -5.87 18.49
C GLY A 103 12.26 -6.61 19.82
N GLN A 104 13.38 -6.83 20.50
CA GLN A 104 13.43 -7.41 21.84
C GLN A 104 12.80 -6.50 22.90
N ILE A 105 13.04 -5.19 22.85
CA ILE A 105 12.54 -4.23 23.84
C ILE A 105 11.02 -4.03 23.73
N ILE A 106 10.49 -3.92 22.51
CA ILE A 106 9.06 -3.71 22.30
C ILE A 106 8.29 -5.01 22.06
N ASN A 107 8.99 -6.15 22.06
CA ASN A 107 8.47 -7.51 21.90
C ASN A 107 7.68 -7.72 20.59
N VAL A 108 8.33 -7.46 19.46
CA VAL A 108 7.76 -7.68 18.10
C VAL A 108 8.63 -8.61 17.27
N GLN A 109 8.00 -9.31 16.32
CA GLN A 109 8.68 -10.27 15.46
C GLN A 109 9.05 -9.65 14.10
N ALA A 110 8.38 -8.58 13.69
CA ALA A 110 8.72 -7.85 12.47
C ALA A 110 8.50 -6.34 12.59
N PHE A 111 9.15 -5.63 11.69
CA PHE A 111 8.98 -4.19 11.47
C PHE A 111 8.33 -3.94 10.13
N MET A 112 7.30 -3.10 10.14
CA MET A 112 6.75 -2.53 8.92
C MET A 112 7.37 -1.17 8.68
N LEU A 113 7.95 -0.99 7.49
CA LEU A 113 8.50 0.27 7.01
C LEU A 113 7.71 0.73 5.80
N GLY A 114 7.66 2.04 5.59
CA GLY A 114 6.95 2.60 4.46
C GLY A 114 7.64 3.85 3.91
N SER A 115 7.53 4.06 2.61
CA SER A 115 7.81 5.34 1.96
C SER A 115 6.60 5.81 1.19
N VAL A 116 6.33 7.11 1.22
CA VAL A 116 5.12 7.73 0.67
C VAL A 116 5.48 8.98 -0.12
N GLU A 117 5.19 8.96 -1.41
CA GLU A 117 5.31 10.12 -2.28
C GLU A 117 3.94 10.58 -2.74
N GLN A 118 3.68 11.88 -2.62
CA GLN A 118 2.47 12.50 -3.13
C GLN A 118 2.74 13.23 -4.43
N GLY A 119 1.75 13.18 -5.32
CA GLY A 119 1.75 13.92 -6.56
C GLY A 119 0.35 14.33 -6.95
N SER A 120 0.25 14.92 -8.12
CA SER A 120 -1.03 15.17 -8.77
C SER A 120 -0.89 15.00 -10.27
N ASP A 121 -1.97 14.57 -10.90
CA ASP A 121 -2.08 14.45 -12.35
C ASP A 121 -3.09 15.49 -12.85
N ALA A 122 -2.64 16.43 -13.69
CA ALA A 122 -3.49 17.46 -14.27
C ALA A 122 -4.00 17.01 -15.64
N ARG A 123 -5.33 16.92 -15.81
CA ARG A 123 -5.96 16.53 -17.08
C ARG A 123 -7.02 17.54 -17.50
N GLY A 124 -6.59 18.51 -18.32
CA GLY A 124 -7.40 19.67 -18.69
C GLY A 124 -7.50 20.63 -17.50
N SER A 125 -8.72 21.02 -17.12
CA SER A 125 -8.97 21.89 -15.96
C SER A 125 -9.05 21.15 -14.62
N ALA A 126 -9.03 19.81 -14.63
CA ALA A 126 -9.16 19.00 -13.42
C ALA A 126 -7.78 18.50 -12.94
N VAL A 127 -7.58 18.51 -11.62
CA VAL A 127 -6.39 17.99 -10.94
C VAL A 127 -6.80 16.80 -10.09
N TYR A 128 -6.09 15.68 -10.25
CA TYR A 128 -6.39 14.43 -9.55
C TYR A 128 -5.26 14.10 -8.58
N PRO A 129 -5.57 13.65 -7.35
CA PRO A 129 -4.56 13.24 -6.39
C PRO A 129 -3.85 11.98 -6.86
N GLU A 130 -2.56 11.92 -6.58
CA GLU A 130 -1.73 10.74 -6.83
C GLU A 130 -0.88 10.44 -5.62
N ILE A 131 -0.68 9.15 -5.36
CA ILE A 131 0.18 8.69 -4.29
C ILE A 131 0.94 7.46 -4.76
N SER A 132 2.24 7.43 -4.50
CA SER A 132 3.09 6.26 -4.68
C SER A 132 3.57 5.79 -3.32
N MET A 133 3.51 4.49 -3.08
CA MET A 133 3.84 3.91 -1.79
C MET A 133 4.70 2.67 -1.97
N THR A 134 5.65 2.50 -1.07
CA THR A 134 6.34 1.23 -0.87
C THR A 134 6.19 0.82 0.58
N LEU A 135 5.76 -0.42 0.83
CA LEU A 135 5.73 -1.03 2.15
C LEU A 135 6.70 -2.21 2.19
N ARG A 136 7.36 -2.38 3.34
CA ARG A 136 8.33 -3.45 3.59
C ARG A 136 8.05 -4.08 4.95
N LEU A 137 8.17 -5.40 5.02
CA LEU A 137 8.13 -6.15 6.26
C LEU A 137 9.51 -6.81 6.47
N ILE A 138 10.16 -6.46 7.57
CA ILE A 138 11.51 -6.94 7.91
C ILE A 138 11.42 -7.75 9.20
N ASP A 139 12.00 -8.96 9.18
CA ASP A 139 12.12 -9.81 10.36
C ASP A 139 13.01 -9.14 11.41
N ALA A 140 12.50 -9.03 12.64
CA ALA A 140 13.18 -8.31 13.72
C ALA A 140 14.46 -9.03 14.17
N GLU A 141 14.49 -10.35 14.12
CA GLU A 141 15.64 -11.13 14.59
C GLU A 141 16.77 -11.12 13.57
N THR A 142 16.46 -11.40 12.30
CA THR A 142 17.45 -11.62 11.25
C THR A 142 17.74 -10.37 10.43
N GLY A 143 16.85 -9.37 10.44
CA GLY A 143 16.92 -8.21 9.54
C GLY A 143 16.59 -8.55 8.09
N VAL A 144 16.05 -9.74 7.82
CA VAL A 144 15.71 -10.19 6.46
C VAL A 144 14.40 -9.55 5.99
N LEU A 145 14.39 -9.05 4.76
CA LEU A 145 13.16 -8.61 4.09
C LEU A 145 12.26 -9.82 3.79
N LEU A 146 11.13 -9.90 4.49
CA LEU A 146 10.12 -10.95 4.37
C LEU A 146 9.16 -10.68 3.22
N TRP A 147 8.73 -9.41 3.11
CA TRP A 147 7.77 -8.98 2.11
C TRP A 147 8.00 -7.52 1.74
N GLN A 148 7.73 -7.18 0.48
CA GLN A 148 7.71 -5.81 0.00
C GLN A 148 6.64 -5.65 -1.06
N ALA A 149 5.89 -4.55 -1.02
CA ALA A 149 5.02 -4.16 -2.12
C ALA A 149 5.13 -2.68 -2.41
N SER A 150 5.13 -2.34 -3.70
CA SER A 150 5.17 -0.98 -4.21
C SER A 150 4.07 -0.77 -5.22
N GLY A 151 3.49 0.43 -5.23
CA GLY A 151 2.46 0.75 -6.20
C GLY A 151 2.11 2.23 -6.24
N ARG A 152 1.22 2.56 -7.18
CA ARG A 152 0.72 3.91 -7.41
C ARG A 152 -0.81 3.91 -7.44
N GLY A 153 -1.40 4.86 -6.74
CA GLY A 153 -2.83 5.16 -6.73
C GLY A 153 -3.07 6.51 -7.38
N SER A 154 -4.19 6.62 -8.11
CA SER A 154 -4.63 7.88 -8.72
C SER A 154 -6.13 8.06 -8.47
N GLY A 155 -6.54 9.31 -8.24
CA GLY A 155 -7.95 9.69 -8.17
C GLY A 155 -8.63 9.80 -9.53
N TYR A 156 -7.87 9.65 -10.62
CA TYR A 156 -8.40 9.68 -11.99
C TYR A 156 -8.97 8.32 -12.40
N SER A 157 -10.14 8.35 -13.03
CA SER A 157 -10.78 7.20 -13.69
C SER A 157 -11.50 7.66 -14.95
N LEU A 158 -11.23 6.99 -16.08
CA LEU A 158 -11.90 7.30 -17.34
C LEU A 158 -13.40 6.95 -17.28
N ALA A 159 -13.75 5.86 -16.60
CA ALA A 159 -15.13 5.45 -16.43
C ALA A 159 -15.91 6.46 -15.58
N ASP A 160 -15.33 6.91 -14.45
CA ASP A 160 -15.97 7.88 -13.57
C ASP A 160 -16.24 9.19 -14.33
N ARG A 161 -15.29 9.62 -15.16
CA ARG A 161 -15.45 10.78 -16.03
C ARG A 161 -16.53 10.59 -17.10
N LEU A 162 -16.64 9.41 -17.70
CA LEU A 162 -17.66 9.10 -18.71
C LEU A 162 -19.07 9.06 -18.12
N PHE A 163 -19.22 8.55 -16.90
CA PHE A 163 -20.51 8.41 -16.22
C PHE A 163 -20.84 9.56 -15.26
N GLY A 164 -19.97 10.58 -15.18
CA GLY A 164 -20.19 11.77 -14.34
C GLY A 164 -20.10 11.48 -12.84
N LEU A 165 -19.36 10.45 -12.43
CA LEU A 165 -19.10 10.13 -11.02
C LEU A 165 -18.02 11.07 -10.46
N ALA A 166 -18.11 11.34 -9.16
CA ALA A 166 -17.10 12.15 -8.47
C ALA A 166 -15.74 11.42 -8.45
N PRO A 167 -14.63 12.11 -8.76
CA PRO A 167 -13.30 11.52 -8.66
C PRO A 167 -12.93 11.26 -7.20
N LYS A 168 -12.01 10.31 -6.99
CA LYS A 168 -11.58 9.95 -5.64
C LYS A 168 -10.68 11.03 -5.03
N ASP A 169 -10.90 11.30 -3.75
CA ASP A 169 -10.06 12.20 -2.96
C ASP A 169 -8.77 11.52 -2.45
N HIS A 170 -7.88 12.29 -1.82
CA HIS A 170 -6.61 11.78 -1.28
C HIS A 170 -6.81 10.62 -0.28
N PHE A 171 -7.85 10.68 0.56
CA PHE A 171 -8.10 9.65 1.56
C PHE A 171 -8.51 8.35 0.87
N GLN A 172 -9.48 8.40 -0.04
CA GLN A 172 -9.93 7.23 -0.80
C GLN A 172 -8.79 6.60 -1.61
N VAL A 173 -8.00 7.42 -2.32
CA VAL A 173 -6.86 6.92 -3.11
C VAL A 173 -5.81 6.24 -2.21
N THR A 174 -5.51 6.83 -1.05
CA THR A 174 -4.57 6.27 -0.08
C THR A 174 -5.07 4.96 0.49
N MET A 175 -6.34 4.92 0.93
CA MET A 175 -6.93 3.71 1.51
C MET A 175 -6.98 2.56 0.50
N ASP A 176 -7.39 2.86 -0.73
CA ASP A 176 -7.42 1.87 -1.80
C ASP A 176 -6.03 1.34 -2.14
N LEU A 177 -5.01 2.20 -2.16
CA LEU A 177 -3.64 1.76 -2.41
C LEU A 177 -3.12 0.90 -1.25
N LEU A 178 -3.29 1.33 0.01
CA LEU A 178 -2.91 0.54 1.19
C LEU A 178 -3.54 -0.84 1.19
N ALA A 179 -4.85 -0.93 0.99
CA ALA A 179 -5.57 -2.20 0.93
C ALA A 179 -5.02 -3.11 -0.16
N ARG A 180 -4.75 -2.56 -1.36
CA ARG A 180 -4.16 -3.33 -2.47
C ARG A 180 -2.74 -3.80 -2.20
N LEU A 181 -1.90 -2.98 -1.56
CA LEU A 181 -0.55 -3.38 -1.18
C LEU A 181 -0.61 -4.51 -0.16
N LEU A 182 -1.33 -4.31 0.96
CA LEU A 182 -1.44 -5.30 2.04
C LEU A 182 -2.06 -6.62 1.57
N ALA A 183 -3.01 -6.57 0.63
CA ALA A 183 -3.59 -7.77 0.04
C ALA A 183 -2.59 -8.66 -0.73
N THR A 184 -1.38 -8.16 -1.05
CA THR A 184 -0.33 -9.01 -1.67
C THR A 184 0.45 -9.86 -0.67
N MET A 185 0.17 -9.71 0.63
CA MET A 185 0.83 -10.43 1.71
C MET A 185 0.17 -11.76 2.04
N GLY A 186 -1.10 -11.95 1.65
CA GLY A 186 -1.93 -13.12 1.92
C GLY A 186 -2.32 -13.90 0.67
#